data_AF-A0A956DSR0-F1
#
_entry.id   AF-A0A956DSR0-F1
#
_cell.length_a   1.000
_cell.length_b   1.000
_cell.length_c   1.000
_cell.angle_alpha   90.00
_cell.angle_beta   90.00
_cell.angle_gamma   90.00
#
_symmetry.space_group_name_H-M   'P 1'
#
loop_
_entity.id
_entity.type
_entity.pdbx_description
1 polymer ?
#
loop_
_entity_poly.entity_id
_entity_poly.type
_entity_poly.pdbx_seq_one_letter_code
_entity_poly.pdbx_strand_id
1 'polypeptide(L)'
;MTFPPASLDPPPLAFLRLATLAATARARVDLCRVTAGPSEGEIVAVKRLPIRLAEDPEWRAMFRDEIWMASLLRHPNVTRVVGWGEDEEGLFLAAE
;
A
#
# COMPACT_ATOMS: atom_id res chain seq x y z
N MET A 1 -4.61 11.53 16.02
CA MET A 1 -5.72 11.14 15.13
C MET A 1 -5.64 9.63 14.99
N THR A 2 -6.74 8.90 15.16
CA THR A 2 -6.73 7.43 15.19
C THR A 2 -7.13 6.91 13.82
N PHE A 3 -6.36 5.98 13.27
CA PHE A 3 -6.71 5.23 12.07
C PHE A 3 -8.13 4.66 12.21
N PRO A 4 -8.99 4.69 11.17
CA PRO A 4 -10.33 4.14 11.29
C PRO A 4 -10.30 2.64 11.66
N PRO A 5 -11.36 2.12 12.28
CA PRO A 5 -11.46 0.68 12.58
C PRO A 5 -11.35 -0.15 11.29
N ALA A 6 -10.82 -1.37 11.39
CA ALA A 6 -10.53 -2.32 10.29
C ALA A 6 -11.72 -2.64 9.36
N SER A 7 -12.93 -2.18 9.67
CA SER A 7 -14.14 -2.38 8.87
C SER A 7 -14.20 -1.59 7.55
N LEU A 8 -13.15 -0.84 7.19
CA LEU A 8 -13.02 -0.12 5.91
C LEU A 8 -11.92 -0.69 5.01
N ASP A 9 -11.37 -1.86 5.35
CA ASP A 9 -10.32 -2.46 4.54
C ASP A 9 -10.86 -2.79 3.13
N PRO A 10 -10.16 -2.36 2.07
CA PRO A 10 -10.54 -2.70 0.72
C PRO A 10 -10.44 -4.21 0.51
N PRO A 11 -11.15 -4.75 -0.49
CA PRO A 11 -11.06 -6.18 -0.80
C PRO A 11 -9.60 -6.61 -0.97
N PRO A 12 -9.26 -7.84 -0.56
CA PRO A 12 -7.88 -8.30 -0.56
C PRO A 12 -7.31 -8.25 -1.98
N LEU A 13 -6.09 -7.72 -2.08
CA LEU A 13 -5.34 -7.63 -3.32
C LEU A 13 -4.16 -8.60 -3.27
N ALA A 14 -3.88 -9.24 -4.40
CA ALA A 14 -2.67 -10.03 -4.60
C ALA A 14 -1.86 -9.44 -5.75
N PHE A 15 -0.54 -9.61 -5.70
CA PHE A 15 0.37 -8.93 -6.61
C PHE A 15 1.43 -9.87 -7.19
N LEU A 16 1.71 -9.72 -8.47
CA LEU A 16 2.92 -10.21 -9.12
C LEU A 16 3.91 -9.04 -9.28
N ARG A 17 5.03 -9.07 -8.57
CA ARG A 17 6.09 -8.07 -8.72
C ARG A 17 6.77 -8.19 -10.08
N LEU A 18 6.83 -7.09 -10.82
CA LEU A 18 7.47 -6.98 -12.13
C LEU A 18 8.87 -6.37 -12.04
N ALA A 19 9.03 -5.32 -11.24
CA ALA A 19 10.31 -4.64 -11.01
C ALA A 19 10.29 -3.87 -9.69
N THR A 20 11.46 -3.58 -9.12
CA THR A 20 11.57 -2.60 -8.03
C THR A 20 11.75 -1.21 -8.63
N LEU A 21 10.90 -0.27 -8.24
CA LEU A 21 10.97 1.14 -8.67
C LEU A 21 11.89 1.95 -7.76
N ALA A 22 11.79 1.72 -6.45
CA ALA A 22 12.61 2.41 -5.46
C ALA A 22 12.78 1.57 -4.19
N ALA A 23 13.94 1.71 -3.54
CA ALA A 23 14.20 1.15 -2.23
C ALA A 23 14.88 2.21 -1.35
N THR A 24 14.31 2.45 -0.17
CA THR A 24 14.81 3.43 0.79
C THR A 24 14.85 2.82 2.18
N ALA A 25 15.44 3.55 3.13
CA ALA A 25 15.46 3.14 4.54
C ALA A 25 14.05 2.97 5.15
N ARG A 26 13.01 3.61 4.58
CA ARG A 26 11.66 3.70 5.15
C ARG A 26 10.59 2.99 4.33
N ALA A 27 10.85 2.72 3.06
CA ALA A 27 9.88 2.14 2.14
C ALA A 27 10.56 1.44 0.97
N ARG A 28 9.91 0.39 0.47
CA ARG A 28 10.17 -0.19 -0.84
C ARG A 28 8.97 0.08 -1.73
N VAL A 29 9.20 0.45 -2.98
CA VAL A 29 8.15 0.64 -3.99
C VAL A 29 8.45 -0.28 -5.16
N ASP A 30 7.51 -1.15 -5.47
CA ASP A 30 7.60 -2.12 -6.56
C ASP A 30 6.52 -1.84 -7.62
N LEU A 31 6.87 -2.05 -8.89
CA LEU A 31 5.92 -2.13 -9.98
C LEU A 31 5.31 -3.53 -9.97
N CYS A 32 3.99 -3.63 -9.84
CA CYS A 32 3.29 -4.89 -9.71
C CYS A 32 2.12 -4.98 -10.70
N ARG A 33 1.78 -6.20 -11.08
CA ARG A 33 0.48 -6.53 -11.67
C ARG A 33 -0.44 -7.04 -10.57
N VAL A 34 -1.66 -6.54 -10.50
CA VAL A 34 -2.69 -7.10 -9.60
C VAL A 34 -3.16 -8.44 -10.15
N THR A 35 -3.16 -9.49 -9.32
CA THR A 35 -3.52 -10.86 -9.70
C THR A 35 -4.79 -11.37 -9.04
N ALA A 36 -5.38 -10.61 -8.11
CA ALA A 36 -6.67 -10.90 -7.50
C ALA A 36 -7.31 -9.62 -6.94
N GLY A 37 -8.64 -9.59 -6.90
CA GLY A 37 -9.43 -8.47 -6.39
C GLY A 37 -10.03 -7.59 -7.50
N PRO A 38 -10.72 -6.49 -7.16
CA PRO A 38 -11.46 -5.68 -8.14
C PRO A 38 -10.61 -5.02 -9.23
N SER A 39 -9.31 -4.89 -9.00
CA SER A 39 -8.35 -4.28 -9.93
C SER A 39 -7.46 -5.31 -10.63
N GLU A 40 -7.89 -6.58 -10.70
CA GLU A 40 -7.15 -7.64 -11.38
C GLU A 40 -6.72 -7.24 -12.80
N GLY A 41 -5.45 -7.46 -13.11
CA GLY A 41 -4.84 -7.09 -14.38
C GLY A 41 -4.22 -5.68 -14.43
N GLU A 42 -4.62 -4.76 -13.54
CA GLU A 42 -4.04 -3.41 -13.45
C GLU A 42 -2.54 -3.47 -13.08
N ILE A 43 -1.79 -2.48 -13.59
CA ILE A 43 -0.40 -2.24 -13.21
C ILE A 43 -0.39 -1.13 -12.18
N VAL A 44 0.25 -1.38 -11.03
CA VAL A 44 0.21 -0.50 -9.86
C VAL A 44 1.59 -0.38 -9.23
N ALA A 45 1.85 0.75 -8.60
CA ALA A 45 2.93 0.94 -7.66
C ALA A 45 2.52 0.43 -6.26
N VAL A 46 3.24 -0.55 -5.73
CA VAL A 46 3.01 -1.08 -4.38
C VAL A 46 4.11 -0.58 -3.45
N LYS A 47 3.75 0.34 -2.56
CA LYS A 47 4.61 0.83 -1.48
C LYS A 47 4.46 -0.07 -0.26
N ARG A 48 5.57 -0.55 0.30
CA ARG A 48 5.60 -1.43 1.48
C ARG A 48 6.47 -0.86 2.60
N LEU A 49 6.04 -1.10 3.84
CA LEU A 49 6.88 -0.89 5.02
C LEU A 49 7.94 -2.01 5.08
N PRO A 50 9.25 -1.71 5.10
CA PRO A 50 10.30 -2.73 5.13
C PRO A 50 10.19 -3.60 6.39
N ILE A 51 10.45 -4.91 6.27
CA ILE A 51 10.32 -5.88 7.37
C ILE A 51 11.03 -5.45 8.66
N ARG A 52 12.22 -4.83 8.54
CA ARG A 52 13.01 -4.32 9.66
C ARG A 52 12.32 -3.21 10.48
N LEU A 53 11.32 -2.55 9.90
CA LEU A 53 10.50 -1.52 10.56
C LEU A 53 9.08 -2.03 10.86
N ALA A 54 8.73 -3.23 10.38
CA ALA A 54 7.38 -3.77 10.49
C ALA A 54 7.02 -4.22 11.91
N GLU A 55 8.00 -4.46 12.78
CA GLU A 55 7.79 -4.81 14.20
C GLU A 55 7.59 -3.58 15.10
N ASP A 56 8.00 -2.40 14.63
CA ASP A 56 7.91 -1.17 15.41
C ASP A 56 6.49 -0.56 15.27
N PRO A 57 5.72 -0.47 16.37
CA PRO A 57 4.37 0.07 16.35
C PRO A 57 4.29 1.51 15.84
N GLU A 58 5.32 2.33 16.08
CA GLU A 58 5.36 3.74 15.66
C GLU A 58 5.43 3.84 14.14
N TRP A 59 6.32 3.07 13.51
CA TRP A 59 6.44 3.02 12.05
C TRP A 59 5.19 2.46 11.38
N ARG A 60 4.59 1.41 11.96
CA ARG A 60 3.30 0.88 11.48
C ARG A 60 2.19 1.92 11.58
N ALA A 61 2.13 2.68 12.66
CA ALA A 61 1.13 3.74 12.86
C ALA A 61 1.31 4.88 11.86
N MET A 62 2.54 5.35 11.68
CA MET A 62 2.86 6.40 10.70
C MET A 62 2.54 5.96 9.27
N PHE A 63 2.87 4.71 8.90
CA PHE A 63 2.56 4.19 7.57
C PHE A 63 1.05 4.04 7.34
N ARG A 64 0.32 3.64 8.38
CA ARG A 64 -1.15 3.68 8.38
C ARG A 64 -1.64 5.12 8.14
N ASP A 65 -1.18 6.11 8.91
CA ASP A 65 -1.58 7.50 8.67
C ASP A 65 -1.35 7.96 7.22
N GLU A 66 -0.24 7.53 6.60
CA GLU A 66 0.01 7.77 5.17
C GLU A 66 -1.05 7.12 4.26
N ILE A 67 -1.36 5.84 4.46
CA ILE A 67 -2.42 5.13 3.73
C ILE A 67 -3.75 5.90 3.84
N TRP A 68 -4.12 6.32 5.05
CA TRP A 68 -5.37 7.03 5.28
C TRP A 68 -5.41 8.37 4.55
N MET A 69 -4.38 9.19 4.72
CA MET A 69 -4.33 10.49 4.05
C MET A 69 -4.37 10.34 2.53
N ALA A 70 -3.65 9.37 1.97
CA ALA A 70 -3.65 9.11 0.53
C ALA A 70 -4.99 8.60 0.02
N SER A 71 -5.67 7.72 0.78
CA SER A 71 -6.93 7.09 0.34
C SER A 71 -8.08 8.10 0.20
N LEU A 72 -8.03 9.21 0.95
CA LEU A 72 -8.98 10.31 0.89
C LEU A 72 -8.81 11.22 -0.33
N LEU A 73 -7.66 11.19 -1.01
CA LEU A 73 -7.38 12.09 -2.14
C LEU A 73 -8.07 11.58 -3.41
N ARG A 74 -8.78 12.48 -4.10
CA ARG A 74 -9.41 12.25 -5.41
C ARG A 74 -9.23 13.50 -6.27
N HIS A 75 -8.22 13.50 -7.12
CA HIS A 75 -7.90 14.63 -7.98
C HIS A 75 -7.13 14.16 -9.23
N PRO A 76 -7.35 14.72 -10.43
CA PRO A 76 -6.69 14.27 -11.67
C PRO A 76 -5.16 14.37 -11.67
N ASN A 77 -4.58 15.21 -10.81
CA ASN A 77 -3.13 15.38 -10.69
C ASN A 77 -2.54 14.71 -9.44
N VAL A 78 -3.27 13.81 -8.81
CA VAL A 78 -2.82 13.05 -7.64
C VAL A 78 -3.10 11.58 -7.90
N THR A 79 -2.08 10.73 -7.74
CA THR A 79 -2.23 9.29 -7.93
C THR A 79 -3.37 8.73 -7.11
N ARG A 80 -4.22 7.96 -7.77
CA ARG A 80 -5.34 7.27 -7.13
C ARG A 80 -4.84 6.08 -6.33
N VAL A 81 -5.30 5.96 -5.09
CA VAL A 81 -5.13 4.74 -4.29
C VAL A 81 -6.06 3.65 -4.83
N VAL A 82 -5.46 2.52 -5.19
CA VAL A 82 -6.15 1.32 -5.67
C VAL A 82 -6.59 0.44 -4.49
N GLY A 83 -5.76 0.37 -3.45
CA GLY A 83 -6.07 -0.35 -2.22
C GLY A 83 -4.91 -0.36 -1.24
N TRP A 84 -5.11 -0.97 -0.08
CA TRP A 84 -4.12 -1.12 0.98
C TRP A 84 -4.45 -2.36 1.79
N GLY A 85 -3.49 -2.84 2.58
CA GLY A 85 -3.70 -4.02 3.41
C GLY A 85 -2.41 -4.53 4.01
N GLU A 86 -2.43 -5.78 4.47
CA GLU A 86 -1.27 -6.50 4.97
C GLU A 86 -1.27 -7.91 4.35
N ASP A 87 -0.13 -8.32 3.80
CA ASP A 87 0.11 -9.66 3.27
C ASP A 87 1.37 -10.27 3.89
N GLU A 88 1.88 -11.38 3.33
CA GLU A 88 3.09 -12.05 3.81
C GLU A 88 4.35 -11.16 3.78
N GLU A 89 4.37 -10.11 2.95
CA GLU A 89 5.47 -9.13 2.88
C GLU A 89 5.23 -7.89 3.77
N GLY A 90 4.11 -7.86 4.49
CA GLY A 90 3.75 -6.81 5.43
C GLY A 90 2.77 -5.76 4.87
N LEU A 91 2.64 -4.66 5.61
CA LEU A 91 1.73 -3.56 5.26
C LEU A 91 2.08 -2.95 3.90
N PHE A 92 1.04 -2.72 3.08
CA PHE A 92 1.18 -2.14 1.76
C PHE A 92 0.15 -1.06 1.45
N LEU A 93 0.51 -0.19 0.51
CA LEU A 93 -0.35 0.76 -0.19
C LEU A 93 -0.15 0.55 -1.70
N ALA A 94 -1.22 0.25 -2.42
CA ALA A 94 -1.24 0.12 -3.87
C ALA A 94 -1.86 1.36 -4.52
N ALA A 95 -1.17 1.92 -5.50
CA ALA A 95 -1.56 3.14 -6.20
C ALA A 95 -1.28 3.01 -7.70
N GLU A 96 -1.98 3.81 -8.51
CA GLU A 96 -1.79 3.93 -9.97
C GLU A 96 -0.35 4.24 -10.40
#